data_AF-A0A8J3HR93-F1
#
_entry.id   AF-A0A8J3HR93-F1
#
_cell.length_a   1.000
_cell.length_b   1.000
_cell.length_c   1.000
_cell.angle_alpha   90.00
_cell.angle_beta   90.00
_cell.angle_gamma   90.00
#
_symmetry.space_group_name_H-M   'P 1'
#
loop_
_entity.id
_entity.type
_entity.pdbx_description
1 polymer ?
#
loop_
_entity_poly.entity_id
_entity_poly.type
_entity_poly.pdbx_seq_one_letter_code
_entity_poly.pdbx_strand_id
1 'polypeptide(L)'
;MSRRVAALVVAVASAILFVPGPAEAASGGGCKTGSYDLRPCISFTNDGGGTLHADFYALVDHGCRKAVLLMYINGKASTTTGTYEIRSGHYGPIRVSVASAPSYAQSAYTRVNYYDCNWNYITYVNSPTIYYFA
;
A
#
# COMPACT_ATOMS: atom_id res chain seq x y z
N MET A 1 -31.13 32.84 51.50
CA MET A 1 -31.27 31.51 50.86
C MET A 1 -30.30 31.43 49.71
N SER A 2 -29.15 30.79 49.93
CA SER A 2 -28.05 30.70 48.95
C SER A 2 -28.10 29.33 48.27
N ARG A 3 -28.34 29.29 46.95
CA ARG A 3 -28.16 28.08 46.14
C ARG A 3 -27.02 28.31 45.16
N ARG A 4 -25.84 27.78 45.51
CA ARG A 4 -24.74 27.56 44.57
C ARG A 4 -25.11 26.33 43.74
N VAL A 5 -25.23 26.49 42.43
CA VAL A 5 -25.32 25.36 41.50
C VAL A 5 -23.99 25.33 40.75
N ALA A 6 -23.11 24.42 41.17
CA ALA A 6 -21.89 24.09 40.45
C ALA A 6 -22.29 23.20 39.26
N ALA A 7 -22.24 23.75 38.05
CA ALA A 7 -22.37 22.95 36.83
C ALA A 7 -20.99 22.42 36.45
N LEU A 8 -20.76 21.15 36.76
CA LEU A 8 -19.60 20.37 36.31
C LEU A 8 -19.75 20.11 34.81
N VAL A 9 -19.04 20.87 33.97
CA VAL A 9 -18.98 20.60 32.53
C VAL A 9 -17.97 19.47 32.32
N VAL A 10 -18.49 18.27 32.07
CA VAL A 10 -17.69 17.13 31.59
C VAL A 10 -17.28 17.43 30.15
N ALA A 11 -16.05 17.88 29.96
CA ALA A 11 -15.44 17.99 28.63
C ALA A 11 -15.20 16.57 28.12
N VAL A 12 -16.09 16.08 27.26
CA VAL A 12 -15.87 14.87 26.47
C VAL A 12 -14.73 15.18 25.51
N ALA A 13 -13.53 14.70 25.86
CA ALA A 13 -12.39 14.69 24.94
C ALA A 13 -12.71 13.70 23.81
N SER A 14 -13.28 14.21 22.72
CA SER A 14 -13.36 13.49 21.45
C SER A 14 -11.94 13.22 20.98
N ALA A 15 -11.44 12.03 21.28
CA ALA A 15 -10.23 11.50 20.70
C ALA A 15 -10.45 11.46 19.18
N ILE A 16 -9.86 12.44 18.48
CA ILE A 16 -9.70 12.40 17.05
C ILE A 16 -8.86 11.14 16.79
N LEU A 17 -9.53 10.09 16.33
CA LEU A 17 -8.87 8.95 15.71
C LEU A 17 -8.17 9.49 14.48
N PHE A 18 -6.91 9.91 14.63
CA PHE A 18 -5.97 9.95 13.53
C PHE A 18 -5.83 8.50 13.06
N VAL A 19 -6.73 8.08 12.18
CA VAL A 19 -6.44 6.97 11.27
C VAL A 19 -5.33 7.55 10.39
N PRO A 20 -4.07 7.13 10.50
CA PRO A 20 -3.08 7.57 9.54
C PRO A 20 -3.61 7.16 8.16
N GLY A 21 -4.00 8.16 7.37
CA GLY A 21 -4.14 7.97 5.93
C GLY A 21 -2.82 7.37 5.41
N PRO A 22 -2.86 6.60 4.32
CA PRO A 22 -1.64 6.03 3.73
C PRO A 22 -0.61 7.15 3.60
N ALA A 23 0.52 7.00 4.30
CA ALA A 23 1.50 8.05 4.47
C ALA A 23 1.86 8.69 3.13
N GLU A 24 1.57 9.99 3.00
CA GLU A 24 1.95 10.77 1.84
C GLU A 24 3.48 10.88 1.82
N ALA A 25 4.05 10.36 0.73
CA ALA A 25 5.44 10.36 0.33
C ALA A 25 6.26 11.59 0.73
N ALA A 26 7.16 11.42 1.70
CA ALA A 26 8.43 12.14 1.69
C ALA A 26 9.52 11.40 0.87
N SER A 27 9.31 10.11 0.53
CA SER A 27 10.23 9.29 -0.30
C SER A 27 9.56 8.62 -1.52
N GLY A 28 8.45 9.19 -1.99
CA GLY A 28 7.83 8.85 -3.28
C GLY A 28 6.75 7.76 -3.27
N GLY A 29 6.48 7.07 -2.15
CA GLY A 29 5.49 5.98 -2.08
C GLY A 29 4.01 6.37 -2.00
N GLY A 30 3.11 5.44 -2.30
CA GLY A 30 1.66 5.64 -2.15
C GLY A 30 0.82 4.42 -2.46
N CYS A 31 -0.42 4.44 -1.97
CA CYS A 31 -1.43 3.41 -2.24
C CYS A 31 -2.52 3.97 -3.16
N LYS A 32 -3.02 3.16 -4.08
CA LYS A 32 -4.19 3.50 -4.89
C LYS A 32 -5.32 2.55 -4.58
N THR A 33 -6.53 3.06 -4.36
CA THR A 33 -7.71 2.20 -4.32
C THR A 33 -8.06 1.76 -5.73
N GLY A 34 -8.09 0.46 -5.93
CA GLY A 34 -8.47 -0.19 -7.17
C GLY A 34 -9.87 -0.77 -7.14
N SER A 35 -10.19 -1.44 -8.24
CA SER A 35 -11.36 -2.31 -8.33
C SER A 35 -11.27 -3.45 -7.30
N TYR A 36 -12.43 -3.96 -6.90
CA TYR A 36 -12.55 -5.08 -5.94
C TYR A 36 -11.86 -4.83 -4.61
N ASP A 37 -11.91 -3.59 -4.10
CA ASP A 37 -11.45 -3.27 -2.74
C ASP A 37 -9.98 -3.60 -2.47
N LEU A 38 -9.17 -3.75 -3.53
CA LEU A 38 -7.73 -3.94 -3.46
C LEU A 38 -7.02 -2.58 -3.50
N ARG A 39 -6.04 -2.40 -2.63
CA ARG A 39 -5.22 -1.19 -2.52
C ARG A 39 -3.74 -1.55 -2.64
N PRO A 40 -3.21 -1.69 -3.86
CA PRO A 40 -1.77 -1.84 -4.07
C PRO A 40 -1.01 -0.58 -3.68
N CYS A 41 0.14 -0.79 -3.05
CA CYS A 41 1.05 0.26 -2.64
C CYS A 41 2.48 -0.03 -3.12
N ILE A 42 3.26 1.05 -3.19
CA ILE A 42 4.67 1.02 -3.57
C ILE A 42 5.38 2.10 -2.74
N SER A 43 6.62 1.85 -2.34
CA SER A 43 7.47 2.86 -1.71
C SER A 43 8.94 2.62 -2.04
N PHE A 44 9.75 3.66 -1.87
CA PHE A 44 11.20 3.64 -2.06
C PHE A 44 11.90 4.16 -0.81
N THR A 45 12.98 3.50 -0.44
CA THR A 45 13.84 3.87 0.69
C THR A 45 15.29 3.91 0.23
N ASN A 46 16.02 4.98 0.56
CA ASN A 46 17.42 5.15 0.16
C ASN A 46 18.36 5.04 1.37
N ASP A 47 18.60 3.81 1.84
CA ASP A 47 19.50 3.51 2.95
C ASP A 47 20.90 3.09 2.46
N GLY A 48 21.47 3.84 1.51
CA GLY A 48 22.81 3.57 0.97
C GLY A 48 22.87 2.56 -0.19
N GLY A 49 21.72 2.26 -0.81
CA GLY A 49 21.66 1.34 -1.96
C GLY A 49 20.28 1.13 -2.57
N GLY A 50 19.32 2.05 -2.38
CA GLY A 50 17.99 2.07 -2.98
C GLY A 50 17.17 0.77 -2.88
N THR A 51 16.12 0.73 -2.06
CA THR A 51 15.20 -0.42 -1.99
C THR A 51 13.78 -0.01 -2.31
N LEU A 52 13.15 -0.75 -3.22
CA LEU A 52 11.72 -0.66 -3.49
C LEU A 52 10.95 -1.68 -2.65
N HIS A 53 9.79 -1.28 -2.16
CA HIS A 53 8.87 -2.10 -1.40
C HIS A 53 7.50 -2.09 -2.06
N ALA A 54 6.91 -3.27 -2.24
CA ALA A 54 5.57 -3.42 -2.77
C ALA A 54 4.72 -4.25 -1.81
N ASP A 55 3.51 -3.79 -1.53
CA ASP A 55 2.51 -4.46 -0.73
C ASP A 55 1.11 -4.11 -1.23
N PHE A 56 0.08 -4.72 -0.64
CA PHE A 56 -1.29 -4.29 -0.86
C PHE A 56 -2.20 -4.60 0.32
N TYR A 57 -3.33 -3.89 0.38
CA TYR A 57 -4.42 -4.18 1.30
C TYR A 57 -5.63 -4.69 0.54
N ALA A 58 -6.34 -5.67 1.10
CA ALA A 58 -7.69 -6.03 0.69
C ALA A 58 -8.66 -5.54 1.77
N LEU A 59 -9.59 -4.65 1.40
CA LEU A 59 -10.48 -4.02 2.38
C LEU A 59 -11.64 -4.93 2.79
N VAL A 60 -11.95 -5.96 2.00
CA VAL A 60 -13.03 -6.93 2.29
C VAL A 60 -12.51 -8.36 2.16
N ASP A 61 -13.23 -9.30 2.76
CA ASP A 61 -12.94 -10.73 2.60
C ASP A 61 -13.40 -11.21 1.22
N HIS A 62 -12.47 -11.76 0.45
CA HIS A 62 -12.70 -12.25 -0.90
C HIS A 62 -12.75 -13.79 -0.98
N GLY A 63 -12.72 -14.50 0.14
CA GLY A 63 -12.92 -15.94 0.21
C GLY A 63 -11.70 -16.73 -0.27
N CYS A 64 -11.93 -17.59 -1.26
CA CYS A 64 -10.91 -18.44 -1.89
C CYS A 64 -10.20 -17.77 -3.08
N ARG A 65 -10.46 -16.49 -3.33
CA ARG A 65 -9.83 -15.74 -4.43
C ARG A 65 -8.35 -15.50 -4.15
N LYS A 66 -7.58 -15.28 -5.21
CA LYS A 66 -6.11 -15.26 -5.15
C LYS A 66 -5.56 -13.97 -5.73
N ALA A 67 -4.41 -13.53 -5.21
CA ALA A 67 -3.63 -12.43 -5.77
C ALA A 67 -2.21 -12.88 -6.09
N VAL A 68 -1.67 -12.30 -7.16
CA VAL A 68 -0.23 -12.26 -7.40
C VAL A 68 0.20 -10.80 -7.33
N LEU A 69 1.10 -10.52 -6.41
CA LEU A 69 1.76 -9.23 -6.22
C LEU A 69 3.05 -9.21 -7.06
N LEU A 70 3.15 -8.25 -7.97
CA LEU A 70 4.31 -8.02 -8.82
C LEU A 70 4.80 -6.59 -8.66
N MET A 71 6.11 -6.39 -8.80
CA MET A 71 6.72 -5.08 -8.89
C MET A 71 7.21 -4.87 -10.33
N TYR A 72 6.99 -3.68 -10.89
CA TYR A 72 7.50 -3.27 -12.19
C TYR A 72 8.50 -2.14 -12.01
N ILE A 73 9.68 -2.27 -12.62
CA ILE A 73 10.77 -1.29 -12.61
C ILE A 73 11.07 -0.91 -14.05
N ASN A 74 10.94 0.37 -14.39
CA ASN A 74 11.06 0.91 -15.75
C ASN A 74 10.22 0.12 -16.76
N GLY A 75 8.99 -0.23 -16.36
CA GLY A 75 8.04 -1.01 -17.18
C GLY A 75 8.32 -2.51 -17.27
N LYS A 76 9.38 -3.03 -16.66
CA LYS A 76 9.72 -4.47 -16.64
C LYS A 76 9.31 -5.10 -15.32
N ALA A 77 8.67 -6.26 -15.37
CA ALA A 77 8.33 -7.01 -14.18
C ALA A 77 9.61 -7.52 -13.49
N SER A 78 9.69 -7.31 -12.17
CA SER A 78 10.66 -7.97 -11.31
C SER A 78 10.38 -9.47 -11.25
N THR A 79 11.43 -10.26 -11.04
CA THR A 79 11.31 -11.70 -10.78
C THR A 79 10.77 -11.99 -9.38
N THR A 80 10.91 -11.04 -8.45
CA THR A 80 10.33 -11.14 -7.12
C THR A 80 8.83 -10.94 -7.18
N THR A 81 8.06 -11.95 -6.78
CA THR A 81 6.60 -11.92 -6.74
C THR A 81 6.10 -12.54 -5.44
N GLY A 82 4.87 -12.17 -5.04
CA GLY A 82 4.17 -12.78 -3.91
C GLY A 82 2.85 -13.37 -4.38
N THR A 83 2.49 -14.56 -3.89
CA THR A 83 1.20 -15.22 -4.19
C THR A 83 0.41 -15.40 -2.91
N TYR A 84 -0.87 -15.03 -2.91
CA TYR A 84 -1.70 -15.00 -1.71
C TYR A 84 -3.12 -15.48 -1.99
N GLU A 85 -3.73 -16.16 -1.02
CA GLU A 85 -5.18 -16.24 -0.90
C GLU A 85 -5.71 -15.00 -0.18
N ILE A 86 -6.74 -14.36 -0.73
CA ILE A 86 -7.18 -13.03 -0.30
C ILE A 86 -8.38 -13.13 0.65
N ARG A 87 -8.10 -12.73 1.89
CA ARG A 87 -9.01 -12.30 2.95
C ARG A 87 -8.84 -10.80 3.14
N SER A 88 -9.66 -10.20 4.00
CA SER A 88 -9.43 -8.81 4.42
C SER A 88 -8.12 -8.71 5.17
N GLY A 89 -7.22 -7.81 4.79
CA GLY A 89 -5.93 -7.67 5.46
C GLY A 89 -4.84 -7.02 4.61
N HIS A 90 -3.62 -7.14 5.11
CA HIS A 90 -2.40 -6.62 4.49
C HIS A 90 -1.53 -7.77 3.98
N TYR A 91 -0.97 -7.61 2.79
CA TYR A 91 -0.23 -8.63 2.06
C TYR A 91 1.10 -8.10 1.52
N GLY A 92 2.15 -8.92 1.64
CA GLY A 92 3.52 -8.50 1.37
C GLY A 92 4.26 -8.13 2.68
N PRO A 93 5.30 -7.28 2.62
CA PRO A 93 5.85 -6.68 1.40
C PRO A 93 6.78 -7.64 0.64
N ILE A 94 6.86 -7.47 -0.69
CA ILE A 94 8.01 -7.93 -1.48
C ILE A 94 8.99 -6.77 -1.65
N ARG A 95 10.29 -7.08 -1.75
CA ARG A 95 11.35 -6.06 -1.78
C ARG A 95 12.32 -6.34 -2.92
N VAL A 96 12.77 -5.27 -3.58
CA VAL A 96 13.79 -5.34 -4.64
C VAL A 96 14.82 -4.26 -4.38
N SER A 97 16.08 -4.67 -4.21
CA SER A 97 17.20 -3.73 -4.23
C SER A 97 17.40 -3.25 -5.66
N VAL A 98 17.45 -1.95 -5.84
CA VAL A 98 17.67 -1.32 -7.15
C VAL A 98 19.02 -0.64 -7.12
N ALA A 99 19.86 -0.95 -8.10
CA ALA A 99 21.16 -0.31 -8.22
C ALA A 99 20.96 1.20 -8.31
N SER A 100 21.80 1.94 -7.58
CA SER A 100 21.95 3.37 -7.76
C SER A 100 22.25 3.65 -9.23
N ALA A 101 21.31 4.28 -9.94
CA ALA A 101 21.56 4.71 -11.31
C ALA A 101 21.76 6.22 -11.24
N PRO A 102 23.02 6.69 -11.17
CA PRO A 102 23.29 8.06 -10.76
C PRO A 102 22.99 9.11 -11.83
N SER A 103 22.39 8.74 -12.98
CA SER A 103 22.22 9.66 -14.11
C SER A 103 20.80 9.83 -14.65
N TYR A 104 19.80 9.03 -14.24
CA TYR A 104 18.41 9.22 -14.69
C TYR A 104 17.37 8.76 -13.67
N ALA A 105 16.23 9.45 -13.65
CA ALA A 105 15.07 9.06 -12.85
C ALA A 105 14.57 7.69 -13.30
N GLN A 106 14.47 6.75 -12.36
CA GLN A 106 13.81 5.47 -12.58
C GLN A 106 12.34 5.56 -12.17
N SER A 107 11.52 4.66 -12.71
CA SER A 107 10.11 4.54 -12.35
C SER A 107 9.80 3.16 -11.81
N ALA A 108 8.94 3.08 -10.80
CA ALA A 108 8.41 1.82 -10.34
C ALA A 108 6.92 1.90 -9.98
N TYR A 109 6.24 0.77 -10.10
CA TYR A 109 4.88 0.60 -9.60
C TYR A 109 4.65 -0.86 -9.23
N THR A 110 3.66 -1.09 -8.39
CA THR A 110 3.19 -2.41 -7.99
C THR A 110 1.95 -2.76 -8.81
N ARG A 111 1.82 -4.03 -9.20
CA ARG A 111 0.60 -4.60 -9.79
C ARG A 111 0.13 -5.76 -8.93
N VAL A 112 -1.16 -5.76 -8.60
CA VAL A 112 -1.84 -6.93 -8.04
C VAL A 112 -2.71 -7.52 -9.13
N ASN A 113 -2.32 -8.69 -9.63
CA ASN A 113 -3.18 -9.50 -10.49
C ASN A 113 -4.15 -10.27 -9.59
N TYR A 114 -5.43 -10.22 -9.92
CA TYR A 114 -6.50 -10.81 -9.14
C TYR A 114 -7.13 -11.98 -9.89
N TYR A 115 -7.33 -13.08 -9.18
CA TYR A 115 -7.79 -14.35 -9.73
C TYR A 115 -8.96 -14.90 -8.92
N ASP A 116 -9.80 -15.69 -9.58
CA ASP A 116 -10.84 -16.47 -8.91
C ASP A 116 -10.25 -17.66 -8.15
N CYS A 117 -11.12 -18.48 -7.56
CA CYS A 117 -10.69 -19.63 -6.75
C CYS A 117 -9.97 -20.72 -7.58
N ASN A 118 -10.16 -20.74 -8.90
CA ASN A 118 -9.59 -21.71 -9.82
C ASN A 118 -8.40 -21.15 -10.62
N TRP A 119 -7.79 -20.05 -10.17
CA TRP A 119 -6.70 -19.38 -10.88
C TRP A 119 -7.08 -18.77 -12.23
N ASN A 120 -8.37 -18.56 -12.51
CA ASN A 120 -8.76 -17.79 -13.68
C ASN A 120 -8.51 -16.32 -13.41
N TYR A 121 -7.83 -15.66 -14.35
CA TYR A 121 -7.54 -14.23 -14.27
C TYR A 121 -8.84 -13.41 -14.33
N ILE A 122 -9.02 -12.50 -13.37
CA ILE A 122 -10.16 -11.58 -13.32
C ILE A 122 -9.73 -10.19 -13.81
N THR A 123 -8.74 -9.60 -13.15
CA THR A 123 -8.31 -8.21 -13.41
C THR A 123 -6.93 -7.93 -12.80
N TYR A 124 -6.41 -6.72 -12.99
CA TYR A 124 -5.28 -6.22 -12.23
C TYR A 124 -5.54 -4.81 -11.71
N VAL A 125 -4.88 -4.45 -10.62
CA VAL A 125 -4.82 -3.08 -10.11
C VAL A 125 -3.36 -2.67 -9.97
N ASN A 126 -3.02 -1.49 -10.46
CA ASN A 126 -1.71 -0.88 -10.25
C ASN A 126 -1.76 0.12 -9.08
N SER A 127 -0.69 0.18 -8.30
CA SER A 127 -0.40 1.32 -7.43
C SER A 127 -0.17 2.59 -8.27
N PRO A 128 0.01 3.77 -7.63
CA PRO A 128 0.64 4.90 -8.30
C PRO A 128 2.03 4.51 -8.83
N THR A 129 2.49 5.22 -9.85
CA THR A 129 3.87 5.14 -10.30
C THR A 129 4.70 6.12 -9.49
N ILE A 130 5.82 5.65 -8.98
CA ILE A 130 6.77 6.46 -8.23
C ILE A 130 8.00 6.69 -9.10
N TYR A 131 8.61 7.85 -8.95
CA TYR A 131 9.86 8.19 -9.61
C TYR A 131 10.92 8.38 -8.53
N TYR A 132 12.06 7.71 -8.70
CA TYR A 132 13.14 7.74 -7.72
C TYR A 132 14.50 7.87 -8.40
N PHE A 133 15.42 8.49 -7.67
CA PHE A 133 16.84 8.51 -7.99
C PHE A 133 17.51 7.59 -6.97
N ALA A 134 18.11 6.51 -7.45
CA ALA A 134 18.83 5.56 -6.63
C ALA A 134 20.30 5.93 -6.59
#